data_AF-A0AA36M9U7-F1
#
_entry.id   AF-A0AA36M9U7-F1
#
_cell.length_a   1.000
_cell.length_b   1.000
_cell.length_c   1.000
_cell.angle_alpha   90.00
_cell.angle_beta   90.00
_cell.angle_gamma   90.00
#
_symmetry.space_group_name_H-M   'P 1'
#
loop_
_entity.id
_entity.type
_entity.pdbx_description
1 polymer ?
#
loop_
_entity_poly.entity_id
_entity_poly.type
_entity_poly.pdbx_seq_one_letter_code
_entity_poly.pdbx_strand_id
1 'polypeptide(L)'
;MPIQTSYSEVYGRTATYYSFDYIPNQVTNDRFHSNLCLLQHRCLPAERCRDKASRVTYKSTQTLRSDKDAHKAPTYRHYSKAAEAILEMDWKTDVERRQVLQAFAGKDYNSKRTTFARAAAAQKRTVLMSDAPEDLRELTGGEEFLGLQNEDLHIYFSEELVRIPILYAVSRFKTLETYKTIFALLNGALTTRNMRIILDYEKAAIRAAREVFPEAIIEGCAFHLAQAWNRRSADLGLRRFVRGPQKISVVANWWKTLKGHIAHEACRNFLNYLRTVWLTGVYANLWCKWEHEELRTTNIAEAFHSKLRTILSRRINPPFEELLDCIREQHTLALAKMLYAGENNTATKSLRSRDRLRREKINAAMAHFKEVVDDNDEVAVEDIVEYCLNMSRYVSEKLV
;
A
#
# COMPACT_ATOMS: atom_id res chain seq x y z
N MET A 1 19.23 -60.86 -35.72
CA MET A 1 19.44 -60.35 -37.09
C MET A 1 20.09 -58.97 -37.00
N PRO A 2 21.01 -58.59 -37.89
CA PRO A 2 21.75 -57.34 -37.75
C PRO A 2 20.85 -56.14 -38.08
N ILE A 3 20.91 -55.10 -37.24
CA ILE A 3 20.24 -53.82 -37.46
C ILE A 3 20.97 -53.12 -38.61
N GLN A 4 20.32 -52.94 -39.76
CA GLN A 4 20.85 -52.11 -40.85
C GLN A 4 20.44 -50.65 -40.62
N THR A 5 21.43 -49.81 -40.35
CA THR A 5 21.26 -48.35 -40.31
C THR A 5 21.35 -47.82 -41.74
N SER A 6 20.30 -47.18 -42.23
CA SER A 6 20.37 -46.39 -43.48
C SER A 6 20.24 -44.91 -43.15
N TYR A 7 21.03 -44.08 -43.84
CA TYR A 7 21.01 -42.64 -43.74
C TYR A 7 20.39 -42.06 -45.01
N SER A 8 19.40 -41.18 -44.86
CA SER A 8 18.93 -40.34 -45.97
C SER A 8 18.88 -38.89 -45.51
N GLU A 9 19.38 -37.99 -46.36
CA GLU A 9 19.29 -36.55 -46.15
C GLU A 9 18.00 -36.04 -46.79
N VAL A 10 17.08 -35.54 -45.94
CA VAL A 10 15.93 -34.77 -46.41
C VAL A 10 15.90 -33.47 -45.60
N TYR A 11 16.08 -32.33 -46.28
CA TYR A 11 16.17 -30.98 -45.71
C TYR A 11 17.33 -30.72 -44.73
N GLY A 12 18.52 -31.28 -44.98
CA GLY A 12 19.74 -30.91 -44.25
C GLY A 12 19.77 -31.28 -42.75
N ARG A 13 18.95 -32.26 -42.34
CA ARG A 13 19.04 -32.89 -41.01
C ARG A 13 19.19 -34.40 -41.18
N THR A 14 20.23 -34.98 -40.59
CA THR A 14 20.46 -36.43 -40.54
C THR A 14 19.46 -37.08 -39.57
N ALA A 15 18.58 -37.93 -40.09
CA ALA A 15 17.67 -38.75 -39.29
C ALA A 15 18.11 -40.22 -39.33
N THR A 16 18.31 -40.83 -38.16
CA THR A 16 18.55 -42.26 -37.99
C THR A 16 17.21 -43.00 -37.89
N TYR A 17 16.90 -43.85 -38.86
CA TYR A 17 15.72 -44.70 -38.84
C TYR A 17 16.09 -46.11 -38.38
N TYR A 18 15.40 -46.61 -37.36
CA TYR A 18 15.40 -48.03 -37.01
C TYR A 18 14.30 -48.71 -37.82
N SER A 19 14.66 -49.68 -38.67
CA SER A 19 13.70 -50.39 -39.51
C SER A 19 12.78 -51.27 -38.65
N PHE A 20 11.50 -50.94 -38.62
CA PHE A 20 10.43 -51.93 -38.53
C PHE A 20 9.87 -52.11 -39.94
N ASP A 21 9.49 -53.34 -40.30
CA ASP A 21 9.04 -53.74 -41.64
C ASP A 21 8.15 -52.68 -42.30
N TYR A 22 8.77 -51.90 -43.19
CA TYR A 22 8.15 -50.78 -43.88
C TYR A 22 7.32 -51.34 -45.03
N ILE A 23 6.00 -51.39 -44.89
CA ILE A 23 5.08 -51.72 -45.98
C ILE A 23 4.90 -50.43 -46.82
N PRO A 24 5.48 -50.31 -48.02
CA PRO A 24 5.70 -49.01 -48.67
C PRO A 24 4.44 -48.29 -49.23
N ASN A 25 3.24 -48.87 -49.07
CA ASN A 25 2.08 -48.53 -49.90
C ASN A 25 0.91 -47.87 -49.16
N GLN A 26 1.12 -47.28 -47.97
CA GLN A 26 0.00 -46.78 -47.16
C GLN A 26 -0.33 -45.28 -47.32
N VAL A 27 0.46 -44.53 -48.10
CA VAL A 27 0.21 -43.12 -48.38
C VAL A 27 0.50 -42.80 -49.85
N THR A 28 -0.49 -42.29 -50.57
CA THR A 28 -0.26 -41.57 -51.84
C THR A 28 -1.10 -40.29 -51.85
N ASN A 29 -0.54 -39.19 -52.40
CA ASN A 29 -1.18 -37.88 -52.49
C ASN A 29 -1.79 -37.38 -51.15
N ASP A 30 -1.01 -37.44 -50.07
CA ASP A 30 -1.42 -37.02 -48.71
C ASP A 30 -2.68 -37.70 -48.16
N ARG A 31 -3.05 -38.87 -48.70
CA ARG A 31 -4.16 -39.70 -48.20
C ARG A 31 -3.65 -41.04 -47.71
N PHE A 32 -4.02 -41.36 -46.47
CA PHE A 32 -3.78 -42.67 -45.87
C PHE A 32 -4.77 -43.69 -46.44
N HIS A 33 -4.26 -44.82 -46.95
CA HIS A 33 -5.08 -45.90 -47.54
C HIS A 33 -5.60 -46.89 -46.49
N SER A 34 -5.12 -46.79 -45.25
CA SER A 34 -5.58 -47.60 -44.13
C SER A 34 -5.54 -46.80 -42.83
N ASN A 35 -6.38 -47.19 -41.86
CA ASN A 35 -6.36 -46.58 -40.54
C ASN A 35 -5.06 -47.01 -39.82
N LEU A 36 -4.11 -46.07 -39.72
CA LEU A 36 -2.81 -46.29 -39.09
C LEU A 36 -2.94 -46.84 -37.66
N CYS A 37 -3.97 -46.46 -36.90
CA CYS A 37 -4.20 -46.93 -35.53
C CYS A 37 -4.50 -48.43 -35.42
N LEU A 38 -4.85 -49.10 -36.53
CA LEU A 38 -5.10 -50.55 -36.57
C LEU A 38 -3.87 -51.36 -36.96
N LEU A 39 -2.77 -50.72 -37.33
CA LEU A 39 -1.52 -51.40 -37.64
C LEU A 39 -0.85 -51.85 -36.35
N GLN A 40 -0.23 -53.03 -36.37
CA GLN A 40 0.54 -53.54 -35.26
C GLN A 40 1.90 -52.80 -35.20
N HIS A 41 1.89 -51.58 -34.70
CA HIS A 41 3.06 -50.72 -34.58
C HIS A 41 3.11 -50.06 -33.21
N ARG A 42 4.33 -49.79 -32.72
CA ARG A 42 4.56 -49.08 -31.47
C ARG A 42 5.00 -47.66 -31.78
N CYS A 43 4.04 -46.73 -31.88
CA CYS A 43 4.35 -45.30 -32.01
C CYS A 43 5.07 -44.78 -30.78
N LEU A 44 6.39 -44.63 -30.87
CA LEU A 44 7.18 -43.86 -29.91
C LEU A 44 7.54 -42.53 -30.57
N PRO A 45 7.15 -41.37 -29.99
CA PRO A 45 7.54 -40.08 -30.55
C PRO A 45 9.07 -39.97 -30.57
N ALA A 46 9.63 -39.55 -31.71
CA ALA A 46 11.08 -39.41 -31.89
C ALA A 46 11.68 -38.42 -30.87
N GLU A 47 10.96 -37.36 -30.52
CA GLU A 47 11.37 -36.36 -29.53
C GLU A 47 10.48 -36.36 -28.28
N ARG A 48 10.19 -37.55 -27.74
CA ARG A 48 9.24 -37.75 -26.62
C ARG A 48 9.41 -36.77 -25.44
N CYS A 49 10.64 -36.50 -25.02
CA CYS A 49 10.90 -35.58 -23.90
C CYS A 49 10.61 -34.12 -24.28
N ARG A 50 10.90 -33.71 -25.52
CA ARG A 50 10.60 -32.36 -26.04
C ARG A 50 9.09 -32.17 -26.25
N ASP A 51 8.40 -33.19 -26.74
CA ASP A 51 6.93 -33.18 -26.86
C ASP A 51 6.28 -33.05 -25.50
N LYS A 52 6.78 -33.81 -24.51
CA LYS A 52 6.28 -33.72 -23.13
C LYS A 52 6.52 -32.33 -22.53
N ALA A 53 7.70 -31.74 -22.72
CA ALA A 53 8.00 -30.38 -22.28
C ALA A 53 7.06 -29.33 -22.90
N SER A 54 6.76 -29.49 -24.19
CA SER A 54 5.81 -28.63 -24.92
C SER A 54 4.39 -28.76 -24.38
N ARG A 55 3.94 -29.98 -24.10
CA ARG A 55 2.62 -30.25 -23.49
C ARG A 55 2.50 -29.66 -22.08
N VAL A 56 3.56 -29.76 -21.26
CA VAL A 56 3.57 -29.13 -19.93
C VAL A 56 3.48 -27.61 -20.07
N THR A 57 4.29 -27.01 -20.95
CA THR A 57 4.23 -25.57 -21.24
C THR A 57 2.82 -25.14 -21.65
N TYR A 58 2.20 -25.88 -22.58
CA TYR A 58 0.84 -25.62 -23.02
C TYR A 58 -0.17 -25.73 -21.87
N LYS A 59 -0.14 -26.81 -21.09
CA LYS A 59 -1.05 -27.00 -19.96
C LYS A 59 -0.90 -25.90 -18.91
N SER A 60 0.32 -25.57 -18.50
CA SER A 60 0.60 -24.50 -17.55
C SER A 60 0.11 -23.15 -18.05
N THR A 61 0.39 -22.81 -19.32
CA THR A 61 -0.08 -21.54 -19.91
C THR A 61 -1.59 -21.48 -20.06
N GLN A 62 -2.25 -22.62 -20.32
CA GLN A 62 -3.71 -22.68 -20.35
C GLN A 62 -4.32 -22.45 -18.97
N THR A 63 -3.77 -23.04 -17.91
CA THR A 63 -4.19 -22.77 -16.53
C THR A 63 -4.03 -21.29 -16.19
N LEU A 64 -2.89 -20.67 -16.53
CA LEU A 64 -2.65 -19.25 -16.28
C LEU A 64 -3.64 -18.35 -17.01
N ARG A 65 -4.08 -18.73 -18.22
CA ARG A 65 -5.06 -17.96 -18.99
C ARG A 65 -6.45 -17.96 -18.36
N SER A 66 -6.77 -18.95 -17.53
CA SER A 66 -8.05 -19.02 -16.81
C SER A 66 -7.98 -18.40 -15.42
N ASP A 67 -6.77 -18.10 -14.92
CA ASP A 67 -6.53 -17.55 -13.60
C ASP A 67 -6.58 -16.01 -13.67
N LYS A 68 -7.57 -15.41 -12.98
CA LYS A 68 -7.79 -13.96 -12.93
C LYS A 68 -6.62 -13.21 -12.27
N ASP A 69 -5.95 -13.85 -11.32
CA ASP A 69 -4.89 -13.24 -10.51
C ASP A 69 -3.47 -13.57 -11.02
N ALA A 70 -3.35 -14.37 -12.08
CA ALA A 70 -2.05 -14.78 -12.62
C ALA A 70 -1.14 -13.58 -12.93
N HIS A 71 -1.71 -12.46 -13.39
CA HIS A 71 -0.96 -11.25 -13.73
C HIS A 71 -0.33 -10.55 -12.51
N LYS A 72 -0.81 -10.82 -11.28
CA LYS A 72 -0.29 -10.22 -10.03
C LYS A 72 1.05 -10.82 -9.61
N ALA A 73 1.37 -12.04 -10.05
CA ALA A 73 2.64 -12.70 -9.73
C ALA A 73 3.70 -12.46 -10.83
N PRO A 74 4.99 -12.35 -10.46
CA PRO A 74 6.08 -12.26 -11.43
C PRO A 74 6.10 -13.47 -12.38
N THR A 75 6.28 -13.22 -13.68
CA THR A 75 6.30 -14.27 -14.72
C THR A 75 7.26 -15.43 -14.39
N TYR A 76 8.40 -15.12 -13.78
CA TYR A 76 9.38 -16.14 -13.39
C TYR A 76 8.82 -17.16 -12.39
N ARG A 77 7.93 -16.76 -11.47
CA ARG A 77 7.29 -17.69 -10.53
C ARG A 77 6.43 -18.73 -11.25
N HIS A 78 5.68 -18.30 -12.27
CA HIS A 78 4.86 -19.21 -13.07
C HIS A 78 5.72 -20.21 -13.86
N TYR A 79 6.84 -19.74 -14.40
CA TYR A 79 7.83 -20.59 -15.04
C TYR A 79 8.45 -21.61 -14.07
N SER A 80 8.85 -21.17 -12.86
CA SER A 80 9.43 -22.05 -11.83
C SER A 80 8.44 -23.14 -11.41
N LYS A 81 7.18 -22.78 -11.15
CA LYS A 81 6.13 -23.76 -10.83
C LYS A 81 5.95 -24.81 -11.92
N ALA A 82 6.01 -24.41 -13.19
CA ALA A 82 5.93 -25.37 -14.30
C ALA A 82 7.15 -26.29 -14.38
N ALA A 83 8.36 -25.78 -14.06
CA ALA A 83 9.58 -26.58 -13.97
C ALA A 83 9.55 -27.57 -12.80
N GLU A 84 9.07 -27.15 -11.63
CA GLU A 84 8.89 -28.01 -10.45
C GLU A 84 7.88 -29.13 -10.74
N ALA A 85 6.74 -28.79 -11.37
CA ALA A 85 5.73 -29.78 -11.76
C ALA A 85 6.25 -30.86 -12.73
N ILE A 86 7.32 -30.59 -13.49
CA ILE A 86 7.98 -31.59 -14.34
C ILE A 86 8.72 -32.63 -13.51
N LEU A 87 9.31 -32.24 -12.38
CA LEU A 87 10.03 -33.15 -11.50
C LEU A 87 9.08 -33.99 -10.64
N GLU A 88 7.88 -33.48 -10.37
CA GLU A 88 6.90 -34.15 -9.51
C GLU A 88 5.87 -34.99 -10.27
N MET A 89 5.75 -34.83 -11.59
CA MET A 89 4.72 -35.55 -12.34
C MET A 89 4.86 -37.08 -12.22
N ASP A 90 3.70 -37.73 -12.12
CA ASP A 90 3.55 -39.18 -12.28
C ASP A 90 3.67 -39.55 -13.77
N TRP A 91 4.91 -39.44 -14.26
CA TRP A 91 5.27 -39.76 -15.62
C TRP A 91 6.71 -40.24 -15.63
N LYS A 92 6.87 -41.55 -15.87
CA LYS A 92 8.17 -42.15 -16.16
C LYS A 92 9.19 -41.98 -15.01
N THR A 93 10.44 -42.35 -15.28
CA THR A 93 11.50 -42.34 -14.27
C THR A 93 12.01 -40.91 -14.00
N ASP A 94 12.71 -40.73 -12.88
CA ASP A 94 13.35 -39.44 -12.55
C ASP A 94 14.30 -38.94 -13.65
N VAL A 95 15.05 -39.87 -14.25
CA VAL A 95 15.98 -39.57 -15.36
C VAL A 95 15.23 -39.00 -16.56
N GLU A 96 14.12 -39.63 -16.95
CA GLU A 96 13.27 -39.15 -18.06
C GLU A 96 12.64 -37.79 -17.73
N ARG A 97 12.20 -37.56 -16.49
CA ARG A 97 11.66 -36.25 -16.06
C ARG A 97 12.72 -35.15 -16.11
N ARG A 98 13.97 -35.43 -15.72
CA ARG A 98 15.08 -34.47 -15.85
C ARG A 98 15.41 -34.15 -17.31
N GLN A 99 15.30 -35.12 -18.22
CA GLN A 99 15.43 -34.85 -19.66
C GLN A 99 14.30 -33.96 -20.19
N VAL A 100 13.07 -34.15 -19.70
CA VAL A 100 11.96 -33.23 -20.00
C VAL A 100 12.24 -31.84 -19.45
N LEU A 101 12.77 -31.74 -18.22
CA LEU A 101 13.13 -30.45 -17.62
C LEU A 101 14.23 -29.75 -18.43
N GLN A 102 15.24 -30.48 -18.90
CA GLN A 102 16.28 -29.95 -19.77
C GLN A 102 15.69 -29.41 -21.08
N ALA A 103 14.78 -30.17 -21.72
CA ALA A 103 14.08 -29.73 -22.92
C ALA A 103 13.14 -28.53 -22.66
N PHE A 104 12.53 -28.46 -21.47
CA PHE A 104 11.72 -27.34 -21.02
C PHE A 104 12.56 -26.09 -20.76
N ALA A 105 13.71 -26.20 -20.10
CA ALA A 105 14.57 -25.06 -19.82
C ALA A 105 15.20 -24.49 -21.10
N GLY A 106 15.58 -25.36 -22.04
CA GLY A 106 16.28 -24.95 -23.24
C GLY A 106 17.61 -24.28 -22.90
N LYS A 107 17.95 -23.19 -23.60
CA LYS A 107 19.16 -22.39 -23.33
C LYS A 107 19.03 -21.56 -22.06
N ASP A 108 17.88 -20.88 -21.91
CA ASP A 108 17.57 -20.02 -20.78
C ASP A 108 16.06 -19.73 -20.68
N TYR A 109 15.69 -19.08 -19.57
CA TYR A 109 14.33 -18.59 -19.30
C TYR A 109 13.76 -17.68 -20.40
N ASN A 110 14.60 -16.94 -21.13
CA ASN A 110 14.12 -15.98 -22.13
C ASN A 110 13.35 -16.65 -23.26
N SER A 111 13.67 -17.92 -23.57
CA SER A 111 12.95 -18.71 -24.57
C SER A 111 11.45 -18.87 -24.28
N LYS A 112 11.05 -18.85 -23.00
CA LYS A 112 9.65 -19.06 -22.58
C LYS A 112 9.05 -17.87 -21.83
N ARG A 113 9.86 -16.88 -21.43
CA ARG A 113 9.42 -15.66 -20.74
C ARG A 113 8.20 -15.03 -21.39
N THR A 114 8.25 -14.78 -22.71
CA THR A 114 7.15 -14.11 -23.42
C THR A 114 5.88 -14.94 -23.42
N THR A 115 5.99 -16.26 -23.58
CA THR A 115 4.85 -17.19 -23.56
C THR A 115 4.14 -17.17 -22.21
N PHE A 116 4.90 -17.31 -21.12
CA PHE A 116 4.33 -17.24 -19.77
C PHE A 116 3.82 -15.84 -19.41
N ALA A 117 4.50 -14.77 -19.84
CA ALA A 117 4.05 -13.40 -19.60
C ALA A 117 2.70 -13.12 -20.27
N ARG A 118 2.55 -13.52 -21.54
CA ARG A 118 1.27 -13.37 -22.28
C ARG A 118 0.16 -14.21 -21.66
N ALA A 119 0.47 -15.44 -21.23
CA ALA A 119 -0.51 -16.30 -20.59
C ALA A 119 -0.98 -15.72 -19.24
N ALA A 120 -0.05 -15.27 -18.39
CA ALA A 120 -0.37 -14.67 -17.10
C ALA A 120 -1.13 -13.34 -17.25
N ALA A 121 -0.88 -12.58 -18.31
CA ALA A 121 -1.57 -11.33 -18.59
C ALA A 121 -2.94 -11.51 -19.28
N ALA A 122 -3.37 -12.73 -19.58
CA ALA A 122 -4.57 -12.95 -20.41
C ALA A 122 -5.86 -12.46 -19.76
N GLN A 123 -5.95 -12.50 -18.43
CA GLN A 123 -7.09 -11.98 -17.66
C GLN A 123 -6.82 -10.57 -17.10
N LYS A 124 -5.68 -9.97 -17.44
CA LYS A 124 -5.36 -8.62 -16.96
C LYS A 124 -6.31 -7.63 -17.62
N ARG A 125 -7.06 -6.90 -16.80
CA ARG A 125 -7.95 -5.83 -17.24
C ARG A 125 -7.36 -4.46 -16.93
N THR A 126 -7.96 -3.44 -17.53
CA THR A 126 -7.69 -2.05 -17.15
C THR A 126 -8.90 -1.56 -16.37
N VAL A 127 -8.68 -1.22 -15.11
CA VAL A 127 -9.70 -0.62 -14.25
C VAL A 127 -9.44 0.87 -14.18
N LEU A 128 -10.44 1.66 -14.56
CA LEU A 128 -10.41 3.11 -14.50
C LEU A 128 -11.29 3.59 -13.36
N MET A 129 -11.09 4.84 -12.95
CA MET A 129 -11.96 5.48 -11.97
C MET A 129 -13.39 5.56 -12.53
N SER A 130 -13.58 6.08 -13.73
CA SER A 130 -14.91 6.15 -14.37
C SER A 130 -15.64 4.81 -14.55
N ASP A 131 -14.93 3.68 -14.47
CA ASP A 131 -15.49 2.34 -14.72
C ASP A 131 -14.86 1.31 -13.78
N ALA A 132 -15.42 1.21 -12.57
CA ALA A 132 -15.08 0.19 -11.60
C ALA A 132 -15.94 -1.08 -11.84
N PRO A 133 -15.32 -2.24 -12.12
CA PRO A 133 -16.04 -3.51 -12.27
C PRO A 133 -16.83 -3.91 -11.02
N GLU A 134 -17.98 -4.58 -11.22
CA GLU A 134 -18.91 -5.03 -10.17
C GLU A 134 -18.22 -5.81 -9.04
N ASP A 135 -17.30 -6.71 -9.38
CA ASP A 135 -16.55 -7.49 -8.41
C ASP A 135 -15.61 -6.65 -7.52
N LEU A 136 -15.31 -5.40 -7.88
CA LEU A 136 -14.56 -4.44 -7.06
C LEU A 136 -15.46 -3.40 -6.37
N ARG A 137 -16.74 -3.37 -6.72
CA ARG A 137 -17.76 -2.50 -6.11
C ARG A 137 -18.40 -3.13 -4.89
N GLU A 138 -18.34 -4.45 -4.77
CA GLU A 138 -19.00 -5.21 -3.72
C GLU A 138 -18.01 -5.82 -2.72
N LEU A 139 -18.47 -6.02 -1.48
CA LEU A 139 -17.80 -6.87 -0.50
C LEU A 139 -17.99 -8.35 -0.85
N THR A 140 -17.23 -9.23 -0.20
CA THR A 140 -17.30 -10.70 -0.42
C THR A 140 -18.71 -11.29 -0.16
N GLY A 141 -19.58 -10.58 0.57
CA GLY A 141 -20.97 -10.95 0.82
C GLY A 141 -22.00 -10.38 -0.17
N GLY A 142 -21.58 -9.68 -1.22
CA GLY A 142 -22.47 -9.03 -2.20
C GLY A 142 -23.03 -7.68 -1.75
N GLU A 143 -22.62 -7.19 -0.58
CA GLU A 143 -23.01 -5.87 -0.08
C GLU A 143 -22.29 -4.76 -0.88
N GLU A 144 -23.01 -3.71 -1.26
CA GLU A 144 -22.44 -2.59 -2.02
C GLU A 144 -21.43 -1.83 -1.17
N PHE A 145 -20.17 -1.82 -1.61
CA PHE A 145 -19.08 -1.14 -0.94
C PHE A 145 -18.79 0.23 -1.54
N LEU A 146 -18.97 0.37 -2.86
CA LEU A 146 -18.82 1.62 -3.58
C LEU A 146 -20.09 2.48 -3.43
N GLY A 147 -20.14 3.34 -2.42
CA GLY A 147 -21.31 4.18 -2.17
C GLY A 147 -21.36 5.48 -2.99
N LEU A 148 -20.26 5.92 -3.59
CA LEU A 148 -20.28 7.03 -4.56
C LEU A 148 -19.21 6.84 -5.64
N GLN A 149 -19.61 7.02 -6.90
CA GLN A 149 -18.72 6.98 -8.06
C GLN A 149 -18.97 8.20 -8.96
N ASN A 150 -17.90 8.95 -9.24
CA ASN A 150 -17.85 9.88 -10.37
C ASN A 150 -16.43 9.87 -10.97
N GLU A 151 -16.20 10.64 -12.04
CA GLU A 151 -14.92 10.63 -12.75
C GLU A 151 -13.69 10.97 -11.87
N ASP A 152 -13.90 11.77 -10.82
CA ASP A 152 -12.84 12.37 -10.01
C ASP A 152 -12.84 11.94 -8.54
N LEU A 153 -13.89 11.26 -8.06
CA LEU A 153 -14.08 10.86 -6.67
C LEU A 153 -14.83 9.52 -6.57
N HIS A 154 -14.21 8.57 -5.87
CA HIS A 154 -14.81 7.33 -5.42
C HIS A 154 -14.84 7.29 -3.91
N ILE A 155 -15.94 6.82 -3.33
CA ILE A 155 -16.07 6.66 -1.90
C ILE A 155 -16.54 5.24 -1.60
N TYR A 156 -15.73 4.54 -0.81
CA TYR A 156 -15.99 3.18 -0.35
C TYR A 156 -16.24 3.19 1.15
N PHE A 157 -17.36 2.66 1.60
CA PHE A 157 -17.71 2.57 3.02
C PHE A 157 -18.66 1.40 3.26
N SER A 158 -18.80 1.02 4.52
CA SER A 158 -19.70 -0.05 4.95
C SER A 158 -20.35 0.40 6.25
N GLU A 159 -21.68 0.26 6.32
CA GLU A 159 -22.45 0.67 7.50
C GLU A 159 -22.12 -0.19 8.74
N GLU A 160 -21.60 -1.41 8.53
CA GLU A 160 -21.17 -2.31 9.60
C GLU A 160 -19.91 -1.79 10.35
N LEU A 161 -19.00 -1.11 9.65
CA LEU A 161 -17.73 -0.66 10.23
C LEU A 161 -17.82 0.73 10.86
N VAL A 162 -18.01 0.78 12.18
CA VAL A 162 -18.08 2.04 12.95
C VAL A 162 -16.76 2.47 13.60
N ARG A 163 -15.65 1.72 13.42
CA ARG A 163 -14.40 1.97 14.16
C ARG A 163 -13.22 2.39 13.27
N ILE A 164 -12.57 1.51 12.50
CA ILE A 164 -11.40 1.92 11.67
C ILE A 164 -11.14 0.96 10.50
N PRO A 165 -11.05 1.44 9.24
CA PRO A 165 -11.52 2.75 8.74
C PRO A 165 -13.03 2.71 8.44
N ILE A 166 -13.71 3.83 8.68
CA ILE A 166 -15.14 3.98 8.42
C ILE A 166 -15.40 4.19 6.92
N LEU A 167 -14.51 4.95 6.26
CA LEU A 167 -14.66 5.36 4.87
C LEU A 167 -13.29 5.49 4.20
N TYR A 168 -13.24 5.13 2.92
CA TYR A 168 -12.13 5.37 2.02
C TYR A 168 -12.57 6.30 0.91
N ALA A 169 -11.80 7.35 0.65
CA ALA A 169 -12.01 8.24 -0.47
C ALA A 169 -10.80 8.20 -1.41
N VAL A 170 -11.02 7.81 -2.66
CA VAL A 170 -10.03 7.94 -3.73
C VAL A 170 -10.44 9.14 -4.58
N SER A 171 -9.58 10.15 -4.66
CA SER A 171 -9.88 11.38 -5.39
C SER A 171 -8.73 11.80 -6.29
N ARG A 172 -9.04 12.37 -7.46
CA ARG A 172 -8.07 13.03 -8.33
C ARG A 172 -7.64 14.39 -7.78
N PHE A 173 -8.55 15.09 -7.11
CA PHE A 173 -8.32 16.45 -6.63
C PHE A 173 -8.60 16.59 -5.13
N LYS A 174 -7.88 17.50 -4.50
CA LYS A 174 -8.05 17.87 -3.08
C LYS A 174 -8.72 19.23 -2.96
N THR A 175 -9.92 19.34 -3.53
CA THR A 175 -10.67 20.60 -3.54
C THR A 175 -11.61 20.70 -2.34
N LEU A 176 -12.08 21.92 -2.04
CA LEU A 176 -13.11 22.12 -1.02
C LEU A 176 -14.34 21.25 -1.28
N GLU A 177 -14.81 21.19 -2.52
CA GLU A 177 -16.02 20.44 -2.89
C GLU A 177 -15.84 18.93 -2.74
N THR A 178 -14.64 18.42 -3.09
CA THR A 178 -14.28 17.02 -2.84
C THR A 178 -14.41 16.70 -1.35
N TYR A 179 -13.81 17.51 -0.47
CA TYR A 179 -13.91 17.27 0.97
C TYR A 179 -15.32 17.44 1.52
N LYS A 180 -16.10 18.41 1.00
CA LYS A 180 -17.51 18.57 1.39
C LYS A 180 -18.33 17.33 1.07
N THR A 181 -18.13 16.75 -0.12
CA THR A 181 -18.80 15.50 -0.52
C THR A 181 -18.43 14.35 0.41
N ILE A 182 -17.13 14.16 0.67
CA ILE A 182 -16.63 13.11 1.57
C ILE A 182 -17.22 13.26 2.98
N PHE A 183 -17.16 14.47 3.53
CA PHE A 183 -17.62 14.75 4.88
C PHE A 183 -19.15 14.70 5.00
N ALA A 184 -19.90 15.09 3.97
CA ALA A 184 -21.36 15.01 3.99
C ALA A 184 -21.84 13.56 4.09
N LEU A 185 -21.24 12.65 3.30
CA LEU A 185 -21.52 11.22 3.39
C LEU A 185 -21.15 10.67 4.78
N LEU A 186 -19.96 11.03 5.28
CA LEU A 186 -19.54 10.63 6.62
C LEU A 186 -20.51 11.14 7.70
N ASN A 187 -20.95 12.39 7.62
CA ASN A 187 -21.91 12.96 8.58
C ASN A 187 -23.27 12.26 8.53
N GLY A 188 -23.71 11.81 7.35
CA GLY A 188 -24.93 11.01 7.19
C GLY A 188 -24.84 9.64 7.86
N ALA A 189 -23.66 9.01 7.84
CA ALA A 189 -23.42 7.71 8.45
C ALA A 189 -23.18 7.77 9.97
N LEU A 190 -22.87 8.94 10.53
CA LEU A 190 -22.55 9.09 11.96
C LEU A 190 -23.80 9.46 12.78
N THR A 191 -24.00 8.73 13.88
CA THR A 191 -25.09 9.01 14.83
C THR A 191 -24.72 10.06 15.87
N THR A 192 -23.43 10.19 16.19
CA THR A 192 -22.90 11.14 17.17
C THR A 192 -22.82 12.55 16.58
N ARG A 193 -23.33 13.56 17.31
CA ARG A 193 -23.30 14.97 16.88
C ARG A 193 -22.14 15.77 17.49
N ASN A 194 -21.78 15.47 18.73
CA ASN A 194 -20.68 16.13 19.44
C ASN A 194 -19.38 15.40 19.15
N MET A 195 -18.68 15.85 18.12
CA MET A 195 -17.47 15.20 17.64
C MET A 195 -16.27 16.13 17.73
N ARG A 196 -15.10 15.52 17.94
CA ARG A 196 -13.82 16.18 17.82
C ARG A 196 -13.12 15.66 16.57
N ILE A 197 -12.87 16.54 15.62
CA ILE A 197 -12.31 16.20 14.31
C ILE A 197 -10.88 16.74 14.24
N ILE A 198 -9.91 15.84 14.09
CA ILE A 198 -8.50 16.20 13.98
C ILE A 198 -8.06 16.02 12.54
N LEU A 199 -7.64 17.12 11.92
CA LEU A 199 -7.23 17.17 10.51
C LEU A 199 -5.79 17.63 10.37
N ASP A 200 -5.22 17.39 9.21
CA ASP A 200 -3.99 18.07 8.80
C ASP A 200 -4.30 19.53 8.43
N TYR A 201 -3.26 20.35 8.28
CA TYR A 201 -3.42 21.79 8.01
C TYR A 201 -3.75 22.11 6.54
N GLU A 202 -4.58 21.28 5.92
CA GLU A 202 -5.06 21.50 4.57
C GLU A 202 -6.31 22.40 4.58
N LYS A 203 -6.20 23.57 3.95
CA LYS A 203 -7.24 24.62 3.99
C LYS A 203 -8.61 24.13 3.50
N ALA A 204 -8.62 23.35 2.42
CA ALA A 204 -9.84 22.80 1.84
C ALA A 204 -10.56 21.85 2.81
N ALA A 205 -9.81 20.90 3.40
CA ALA A 205 -10.35 19.96 4.39
C ALA A 205 -10.86 20.69 5.65
N ILE A 206 -10.09 21.62 6.22
CA ILE A 206 -10.52 22.38 7.41
C ILE A 206 -11.82 23.15 7.13
N ARG A 207 -11.88 23.84 5.99
CA ARG A 207 -13.06 24.61 5.62
C ARG A 207 -14.27 23.70 5.38
N ALA A 208 -14.11 22.59 4.65
CA ALA A 208 -15.18 21.62 4.45
C ALA A 208 -15.69 21.06 5.78
N ALA A 209 -14.81 20.71 6.71
CA ALA A 209 -15.21 20.18 8.01
C ALA A 209 -16.02 21.20 8.81
N ARG A 210 -15.64 22.48 8.80
CA ARG A 210 -16.39 23.56 9.47
C ARG A 210 -17.77 23.75 8.86
N GLU A 211 -17.89 23.66 7.54
CA GLU A 211 -19.17 23.81 6.84
C GLU A 211 -20.09 22.60 7.06
N VAL A 212 -19.55 21.38 7.13
CA VAL A 212 -20.36 20.15 7.26
C VAL A 212 -20.65 19.76 8.71
N PHE A 213 -19.73 20.05 9.64
CA PHE A 213 -19.85 19.72 11.06
C PHE A 213 -19.77 21.00 11.91
N PRO A 214 -20.80 21.87 11.87
CA PRO A 214 -20.77 23.15 12.57
C PRO A 214 -20.65 23.00 14.10
N GLU A 215 -21.21 21.93 14.66
CA GLU A 215 -21.18 21.63 16.10
C GLU A 215 -19.92 20.86 16.55
N ALA A 216 -19.05 20.46 15.61
CA ALA A 216 -17.85 19.70 15.95
C ALA A 216 -16.69 20.62 16.35
N ILE A 217 -15.89 20.14 17.31
CA ILE A 217 -14.62 20.77 17.66
C ILE A 217 -13.59 20.36 16.60
N ILE A 218 -13.17 21.31 15.77
CA ILE A 218 -12.21 21.07 14.69
C ILE A 218 -10.83 21.53 15.14
N GLU A 219 -9.87 20.62 15.08
CA GLU A 219 -8.49 20.88 15.47
C GLU A 219 -7.50 20.39 14.43
N GLY A 220 -6.32 21.00 14.42
CA GLY A 220 -5.18 20.60 13.61
C GLY A 220 -4.33 19.54 14.30
N CYS A 221 -3.72 18.66 13.53
CA CYS A 221 -2.84 17.60 14.03
C CYS A 221 -1.55 18.18 14.65
N ALA A 222 -1.24 17.83 15.90
CA ALA A 222 -0.04 18.33 16.59
C ALA A 222 1.27 17.87 15.93
N PHE A 223 1.28 16.71 15.27
CA PHE A 223 2.44 16.22 14.52
C PHE A 223 2.73 17.10 13.30
N HIS A 224 1.70 17.40 12.50
CA HIS A 224 1.83 18.26 11.33
C HIS A 224 2.12 19.73 11.69
N LEU A 225 1.63 20.20 12.85
CA LEU A 225 2.02 21.48 13.44
C LEU A 225 3.53 21.53 13.68
N ALA A 226 4.06 20.57 14.44
CA ALA A 226 5.49 20.48 14.75
C ALA A 226 6.32 20.38 13.47
N GLN A 227 5.87 19.60 12.48
CA GLN A 227 6.55 19.48 11.19
C GLN A 227 6.54 20.81 10.42
N ALA A 228 5.45 21.57 10.42
CA ALA A 228 5.39 22.87 9.76
C ALA A 228 6.35 23.89 10.40
N TRP A 229 6.37 23.96 11.74
CA TRP A 229 7.28 24.84 12.47
C TRP A 229 8.75 24.45 12.26
N ASN A 230 9.06 23.16 12.33
CA ASN A 230 10.42 22.66 12.12
C ASN A 230 10.91 22.91 10.69
N ARG A 231 10.07 22.70 9.67
CA ARG A 231 10.39 23.02 8.27
C ARG A 231 10.67 24.52 8.11
N ARG A 232 9.79 25.38 8.62
CA ARG A 232 10.00 26.83 8.51
C ARG A 232 11.25 27.31 9.22
N SER A 233 11.55 26.74 10.39
CA SER A 233 12.81 26.99 11.11
C SER A 233 14.03 26.57 10.28
N ALA A 234 13.96 25.42 9.60
CA ALA A 234 15.01 24.96 8.70
C ALA A 234 15.17 25.88 7.46
N ASP A 235 14.07 26.30 6.83
CA ASP A 235 14.08 27.20 5.66
C ASP A 235 14.73 28.55 5.99
N LEU A 236 14.54 29.04 7.21
CA LEU A 236 15.17 30.26 7.72
C LEU A 236 16.61 30.04 8.19
N GLY A 237 17.13 28.82 8.06
CA GLY A 237 18.51 28.47 8.42
C GLY A 237 18.78 28.42 9.93
N LEU A 238 17.74 28.41 10.78
CA LEU A 238 17.88 28.46 12.24
C LEU A 238 18.46 27.18 12.84
N ARG A 239 18.31 26.05 12.14
CA ARG A 239 18.76 24.72 12.61
C ARG A 239 20.24 24.69 13.00
N ARG A 240 21.09 25.43 12.28
CA ARG A 240 22.54 25.50 12.51
C ARG A 240 22.91 26.16 13.85
N PHE A 241 22.04 27.02 14.38
CA PHE A 241 22.25 27.72 15.65
C PHE A 241 21.71 26.93 16.85
N VAL A 242 20.84 25.95 16.60
CA VAL A 242 20.30 25.05 17.63
C VAL A 242 21.17 23.80 17.79
N ARG A 243 21.81 23.33 16.70
CA ARG A 243 22.66 22.12 16.68
C ARG A 243 23.88 22.28 15.79
N GLY A 244 24.93 21.53 16.11
CA GLY A 244 26.17 21.49 15.33
C GLY A 244 27.22 22.49 15.81
N PRO A 245 28.33 22.66 15.07
CA PRO A 245 29.46 23.48 15.49
C PRO A 245 29.14 24.98 15.60
N GLN A 246 28.05 25.44 14.97
CA GLN A 246 27.54 26.80 15.07
C GLN A 246 26.45 26.94 16.14
N LYS A 247 26.26 25.94 17.01
CA LYS A 247 25.30 25.99 18.10
C LYS A 247 25.65 27.14 19.05
N ILE A 248 24.65 27.93 19.41
CA ILE A 248 24.82 29.05 20.32
C ILE A 248 24.04 28.74 21.59
N SER A 249 24.74 28.52 22.70
CA SER A 249 24.11 28.27 24.01
C SER A 249 23.19 29.43 24.42
N VAL A 250 23.54 30.66 24.07
CA VAL A 250 22.77 31.88 24.41
C VAL A 250 21.51 32.06 23.56
N VAL A 251 21.36 31.38 22.42
CA VAL A 251 20.07 31.33 21.71
C VAL A 251 19.00 30.62 22.55
N ALA A 252 19.42 29.79 23.53
CA ALA A 252 18.52 29.25 24.55
C ALA A 252 18.11 30.29 25.64
N ASN A 253 18.88 31.38 25.81
CA ASN A 253 18.70 32.40 26.87
C ASN A 253 18.27 33.80 26.39
N TRP A 254 17.46 33.86 25.33
CA TRP A 254 16.53 34.96 25.02
C TRP A 254 17.06 36.34 24.51
N TRP A 255 16.08 37.13 24.05
CA TRP A 255 16.07 38.18 23.01
C TRP A 255 17.11 39.31 23.07
N LYS A 256 17.60 39.71 24.25
CA LYS A 256 18.50 40.87 24.38
C LYS A 256 19.88 40.62 23.76
N THR A 257 20.37 39.38 23.81
CA THR A 257 21.68 38.99 23.26
C THR A 257 21.64 38.72 21.75
N LEU A 258 20.45 38.52 21.19
CA LEU A 258 20.27 38.29 19.75
C LEU A 258 20.37 39.58 18.93
N LYS A 259 20.12 40.77 19.51
CA LYS A 259 20.23 42.04 18.77
C LYS A 259 21.69 42.24 18.31
N GLY A 260 21.92 42.19 17.00
CA GLY A 260 23.25 42.29 16.38
C GLY A 260 23.86 40.95 15.94
N HIS A 261 23.24 39.82 16.28
CA HIS A 261 23.70 38.49 15.88
C HIS A 261 23.15 38.08 14.49
N ILE A 262 23.90 37.28 13.73
CA ILE A 262 23.49 36.79 12.39
C ILE A 262 22.18 35.99 12.38
N ALA A 263 21.80 35.41 13.52
CA ALA A 263 20.55 34.66 13.69
C ALA A 263 19.33 35.56 13.98
N HIS A 264 19.53 36.84 14.31
CA HIS A 264 18.49 37.75 14.75
C HIS A 264 17.36 37.90 13.73
N GLU A 265 17.71 38.15 12.47
CA GLU A 265 16.75 38.34 11.40
C GLU A 265 15.94 37.06 11.14
N ALA A 266 16.61 35.90 11.11
CA ALA A 266 15.97 34.61 10.97
C ALA A 266 15.01 34.31 12.13
N CYS A 267 15.39 34.61 13.38
CA CYS A 267 14.52 34.47 14.55
C CYS A 267 13.31 35.39 14.46
N ARG A 268 13.51 36.66 14.07
CA ARG A 268 12.42 37.62 13.87
C ARG A 268 11.44 37.15 12.80
N ASN A 269 11.95 36.66 11.68
CA ASN A 269 11.14 36.13 10.58
C ASN A 269 10.34 34.89 11.01
N PHE A 270 10.93 34.03 11.85
CA PHE A 270 10.24 32.87 12.40
C PHE A 270 9.13 33.27 13.39
N LEU A 271 9.40 34.19 14.31
CA LEU A 271 8.39 34.71 15.24
C LEU A 271 7.26 35.43 14.51
N ASN A 272 7.59 36.21 13.46
CA ASN A 272 6.56 36.84 12.64
C ASN A 272 5.70 35.79 11.93
N TYR A 273 6.29 34.71 11.41
CA TYR A 273 5.54 33.58 10.85
C TYR A 273 4.62 32.91 11.88
N LEU A 274 5.12 32.63 13.10
CA LEU A 274 4.29 32.07 14.18
C LEU A 274 3.11 32.99 14.48
N ARG A 275 3.38 34.29 14.63
CA ARG A 275 2.34 35.28 14.90
C ARG A 275 1.29 35.32 13.79
N THR A 276 1.70 35.56 12.54
CA THR A 276 0.77 35.86 11.44
C THR A 276 0.03 34.63 10.91
N VAL A 277 0.59 33.42 11.04
CA VAL A 277 -0.03 32.20 10.52
C VAL A 277 -0.75 31.42 11.62
N TRP A 278 -0.13 31.31 12.79
CA TRP A 278 -0.54 30.38 13.83
C TRP A 278 -1.22 31.04 15.02
N LEU A 279 -0.81 32.23 15.46
CA LEU A 279 -1.41 32.88 16.64
C LEU A 279 -2.60 33.76 16.27
N THR A 280 -2.46 34.59 15.23
CA THR A 280 -3.52 35.52 14.78
C THR A 280 -4.00 35.23 13.36
N GLY A 281 -3.51 34.15 12.77
CA GLY A 281 -3.78 33.79 11.38
C GLY A 281 -4.93 32.81 11.19
N VAL A 282 -4.98 32.23 9.99
CA VAL A 282 -6.02 31.27 9.57
C VAL A 282 -6.09 30.00 10.44
N TYR A 283 -5.03 29.70 11.20
CA TYR A 283 -4.94 28.50 12.04
C TYR A 283 -5.00 28.80 13.55
N ALA A 284 -5.28 30.04 13.97
CA ALA A 284 -5.33 30.49 15.37
C ALA A 284 -6.02 29.50 16.32
N ASN A 285 -7.19 29.01 15.93
CA ASN A 285 -8.04 28.21 16.81
C ASN A 285 -7.92 26.70 16.59
N LEU A 286 -6.85 26.22 15.93
CA LEU A 286 -6.72 24.82 15.54
C LEU A 286 -5.63 24.05 16.31
N TRP A 287 -4.60 24.74 16.78
CA TRP A 287 -3.37 24.06 17.23
C TRP A 287 -3.33 23.78 18.74
N CYS A 288 -4.23 24.37 19.53
CA CYS A 288 -4.25 24.17 20.98
C CYS A 288 -4.54 22.70 21.31
N LYS A 289 -3.67 22.09 22.13
CA LYS A 289 -3.81 20.70 22.60
C LYS A 289 -3.89 20.58 24.12
N TRP A 290 -4.20 21.70 24.76
CA TRP A 290 -4.39 21.75 26.21
C TRP A 290 -5.46 20.75 26.65
N GLU A 291 -5.21 20.06 27.76
CA GLU A 291 -6.11 19.07 28.38
C GLU A 291 -6.53 17.86 27.52
N HIS A 292 -6.05 17.73 26.28
CA HIS A 292 -6.32 16.55 25.48
C HIS A 292 -5.34 15.44 25.79
N GLU A 293 -5.78 14.29 26.31
CA GLU A 293 -4.84 13.22 26.66
C GLU A 293 -4.56 12.22 25.54
N GLU A 294 -5.57 11.84 24.75
CA GLU A 294 -5.52 10.66 23.87
C GLU A 294 -5.17 10.96 22.42
N LEU A 295 -6.05 11.69 21.74
CA LEU A 295 -5.98 11.91 20.31
C LEU A 295 -5.44 13.32 20.09
N ARG A 296 -4.12 13.50 19.96
CA ARG A 296 -3.50 14.79 19.61
C ARG A 296 -3.04 14.86 18.16
N THR A 297 -2.91 13.71 17.51
CA THR A 297 -2.29 13.54 16.20
C THR A 297 -3.11 12.62 15.31
N THR A 298 -2.86 12.67 14.00
CA THR A 298 -3.39 11.76 12.98
C THR A 298 -2.55 10.48 12.86
N ASN A 299 -1.81 10.09 13.90
CA ASN A 299 -0.88 8.94 13.86
C ASN A 299 -1.55 7.62 13.45
N ILE A 300 -2.83 7.43 13.82
CA ILE A 300 -3.59 6.24 13.45
C ILE A 300 -3.77 6.18 11.93
N ALA A 301 -4.18 7.30 11.32
CA ALA A 301 -4.31 7.44 9.87
C ALA A 301 -2.95 7.29 9.17
N GLU A 302 -1.89 7.93 9.69
CA GLU A 302 -0.53 7.81 9.14
C GLU A 302 0.02 6.38 9.19
N ALA A 303 -0.20 5.67 10.30
CA ALA A 303 0.20 4.28 10.44
C ALA A 303 -0.56 3.39 9.45
N PHE A 304 -1.86 3.65 9.25
CA PHE A 304 -2.66 2.97 8.25
C PHE A 304 -2.16 3.26 6.82
N HIS A 305 -1.90 4.52 6.47
CA HIS A 305 -1.31 4.90 5.19
C HIS A 305 0.07 4.26 4.97
N SER A 306 0.90 4.16 6.02
CA SER A 306 2.17 3.44 5.93
C SER A 306 1.98 1.95 5.67
N LYS A 307 0.96 1.32 6.27
CA LYS A 307 0.62 -0.08 6.01
C LYS A 307 0.19 -0.27 4.54
N LEU A 308 -0.70 0.58 4.04
CA LEU A 308 -1.13 0.53 2.63
C LEU A 308 0.07 0.68 1.67
N ARG A 309 0.97 1.64 1.94
CA ARG A 309 2.21 1.79 1.16
C ARG A 309 3.05 0.53 1.15
N THR A 310 3.14 -0.20 2.26
CA THR A 310 3.89 -1.46 2.30
C THR A 310 3.21 -2.55 1.47
N ILE A 311 1.88 -2.71 1.56
CA ILE A 311 1.11 -3.71 0.80
C ILE A 311 1.25 -3.45 -0.71
N LEU A 312 1.16 -2.20 -1.13
CA LEU A 312 1.26 -1.78 -2.53
C LEU A 312 2.71 -1.65 -3.03
N SER A 313 3.66 -2.32 -2.36
CA SER A 313 5.08 -2.37 -2.72
C SER A 313 5.73 -0.98 -2.84
N ARG A 314 5.24 -0.02 -2.06
CA ARG A 314 5.67 1.40 -2.02
C ARG A 314 5.59 2.09 -3.39
N ARG A 315 4.78 1.58 -4.32
CA ARG A 315 4.52 2.23 -5.60
C ARG A 315 3.80 3.55 -5.36
N ILE A 316 4.24 4.60 -6.06
CA ILE A 316 3.60 5.92 -6.00
C ILE A 316 2.22 5.85 -6.66
N ASN A 317 2.14 5.20 -7.83
CA ASN A 317 0.92 5.05 -8.63
C ASN A 317 0.65 3.55 -8.87
N PRO A 318 0.12 2.80 -7.89
CA PRO A 318 -0.31 1.43 -8.11
C PRO A 318 -1.46 1.40 -9.14
N PRO A 319 -1.61 0.32 -9.93
CA PRO A 319 -2.80 0.12 -10.76
C PRO A 319 -4.07 0.27 -9.91
N PHE A 320 -5.11 0.90 -10.47
CA PHE A 320 -6.29 1.22 -9.69
C PHE A 320 -7.00 -0.03 -9.15
N GLU A 321 -7.06 -1.10 -9.95
CA GLU A 321 -7.52 -2.43 -9.50
C GLU A 321 -6.83 -2.91 -8.23
N GLU A 322 -5.50 -2.86 -8.17
CA GLU A 322 -4.75 -3.31 -6.99
C GLU A 322 -5.02 -2.44 -5.75
N LEU A 323 -5.28 -1.13 -5.96
CA LEU A 323 -5.69 -0.25 -4.86
C LEU A 323 -7.07 -0.65 -4.33
N LEU A 324 -8.03 -0.93 -5.21
CA LEU A 324 -9.38 -1.34 -4.82
C LEU A 324 -9.38 -2.70 -4.11
N ASP A 325 -8.65 -3.68 -4.64
CA ASP A 325 -8.43 -4.97 -3.98
C ASP A 325 -7.84 -4.77 -2.57
N CYS A 326 -6.80 -3.93 -2.46
CA CYS A 326 -6.17 -3.65 -1.17
C CYS A 326 -7.16 -3.03 -0.16
N ILE A 327 -8.00 -2.08 -0.60
CA ILE A 327 -9.02 -1.45 0.23
C ILE A 327 -10.05 -2.48 0.71
N ARG A 328 -10.56 -3.33 -0.19
CA ARG A 328 -11.50 -4.41 0.15
C ARG A 328 -10.91 -5.41 1.14
N GLU A 329 -9.68 -5.87 0.90
CA GLU A 329 -8.96 -6.73 1.84
C GLU A 329 -8.78 -6.05 3.22
N GLN A 330 -8.53 -4.73 3.25
CA GLN A 330 -8.42 -3.99 4.50
C GLN A 330 -9.75 -3.88 5.24
N HIS A 331 -10.88 -3.74 4.53
CA HIS A 331 -12.22 -3.81 5.11
C HIS A 331 -12.44 -5.17 5.78
N THR A 332 -12.23 -6.28 5.08
CA THR A 332 -12.39 -7.64 5.64
C THR A 332 -11.56 -7.86 6.90
N LEU A 333 -10.31 -7.38 6.89
CA LEU A 333 -9.42 -7.46 8.06
C LEU A 333 -9.81 -6.52 9.19
N ALA A 334 -10.50 -5.41 8.90
CA ALA A 334 -11.04 -4.52 9.92
C ALA A 334 -12.29 -5.15 10.57
N LEU A 335 -13.17 -5.74 9.76
CA LEU A 335 -14.36 -6.46 10.22
C LEU A 335 -13.99 -7.63 11.13
N ALA A 336 -13.05 -8.48 10.70
CA ALA A 336 -12.58 -9.61 11.52
C ALA A 336 -12.04 -9.16 12.90
N LYS A 337 -11.34 -8.01 12.96
CA LYS A 337 -10.85 -7.46 14.23
C LYS A 337 -11.98 -6.89 15.08
N MET A 338 -12.98 -6.29 14.47
CA MET A 338 -14.14 -5.74 15.18
C MET A 338 -14.94 -6.87 15.84
N LEU A 339 -15.24 -7.93 15.09
CA LEU A 339 -15.93 -9.13 15.59
C LEU A 339 -15.14 -9.77 16.74
N TYR A 340 -13.84 -9.99 16.54
CA TYR A 340 -12.96 -10.51 17.59
C TYR A 340 -12.95 -9.62 18.84
N ALA A 341 -12.90 -8.30 18.67
CA ALA A 341 -12.88 -7.37 19.80
C ALA A 341 -14.21 -7.36 20.56
N GLY A 342 -15.33 -7.47 19.86
CA GLY A 342 -16.67 -7.57 20.43
C GLY A 342 -16.84 -8.84 21.26
N GLU A 343 -16.44 -10.00 20.74
CA GLU A 343 -16.55 -11.29 21.45
C GLU A 343 -15.64 -11.36 22.67
N ASN A 344 -14.41 -10.85 22.56
CA ASN A 344 -13.41 -11.01 23.62
C ASN A 344 -13.36 -9.83 24.60
N ASN A 345 -14.26 -8.85 24.47
CA ASN A 345 -14.26 -7.58 25.20
C ASN A 345 -12.85 -6.96 25.31
N THR A 346 -12.05 -7.13 24.25
CA THR A 346 -10.64 -6.75 24.30
C THR A 346 -10.50 -5.25 24.13
N ALA A 347 -9.84 -4.61 25.10
CA ALA A 347 -9.47 -3.21 24.99
C ALA A 347 -8.59 -2.98 23.76
N THR A 348 -8.70 -1.78 23.19
CA THR A 348 -7.84 -1.28 22.11
C THR A 348 -6.36 -1.60 22.34
N LYS A 349 -5.63 -1.88 21.26
CA LYS A 349 -4.19 -2.20 21.29
C LYS A 349 -3.44 -1.32 22.29
N SER A 350 -2.78 -1.96 23.26
CA SER A 350 -1.94 -1.28 24.23
C SER A 350 -0.81 -0.52 23.52
N LEU A 351 -0.57 0.71 23.98
CA LEU A 351 0.57 1.50 23.52
C LEU A 351 1.88 0.79 23.88
N ARG A 352 2.89 0.93 23.01
CA ARG A 352 4.25 0.50 23.36
C ARG A 352 4.66 1.20 24.66
N SER A 353 5.37 0.50 25.55
CA SER A 353 5.77 1.01 26.86
C SER A 353 6.41 2.42 26.79
N ARG A 354 7.31 2.64 25.82
CA ARG A 354 7.94 3.96 25.58
C ARG A 354 6.91 5.06 25.25
N ASP A 355 5.93 4.76 24.41
CA ASP A 355 4.96 5.74 23.94
C ASP A 355 3.93 6.04 25.05
N ARG A 356 3.58 5.03 25.85
CA ARG A 356 2.80 5.17 27.10
C ARG A 356 3.51 6.09 28.10
N LEU A 357 4.79 5.81 28.41
CA LEU A 357 5.56 6.60 29.37
C LEU A 357 5.74 8.05 28.91
N ARG A 358 5.97 8.28 27.62
CA ARG A 358 6.02 9.65 27.06
C ARG A 358 4.70 10.38 27.26
N ARG A 359 3.58 9.69 27.06
CA ARG A 359 2.24 10.26 27.23
C ARG A 359 1.95 10.58 28.69
N GLU A 360 2.29 9.68 29.61
CA GLU A 360 2.19 9.91 31.07
C GLU A 360 2.98 11.16 31.48
N LYS A 361 4.22 11.32 30.99
CA LYS A 361 5.04 12.50 31.28
C LYS A 361 4.43 13.80 30.73
N ILE A 362 3.85 13.77 29.53
CA ILE A 362 3.17 14.94 28.98
C ILE A 362 1.94 15.28 29.82
N ASN A 363 1.13 14.27 30.18
CA ASN A 363 -0.06 14.48 31.00
C ASN A 363 0.30 15.03 32.38
N ALA A 364 1.35 14.51 33.02
CA ALA A 364 1.86 15.04 34.29
C ALA A 364 2.33 16.50 34.18
N ALA A 365 3.05 16.86 33.10
CA ALA A 365 3.48 18.24 32.87
C ALA A 365 2.29 19.20 32.66
N MET A 366 1.24 18.76 31.95
CA MET A 366 0.02 19.54 31.78
C MET A 366 -0.75 19.67 33.10
N ALA A 367 -0.88 18.58 33.88
CA ALA A 367 -1.57 18.59 35.16
C ALA A 367 -0.89 19.55 36.15
N HIS A 368 0.45 19.50 36.24
CA HIS A 368 1.20 20.41 37.10
C HIS A 368 1.03 21.88 36.68
N PHE A 369 1.09 22.19 35.38
CA PHE A 369 0.85 23.56 34.93
C PHE A 369 -0.61 23.98 35.14
N LYS A 370 -1.56 23.04 35.08
CA LYS A 370 -2.97 23.31 35.39
C LYS A 370 -3.14 23.71 36.86
N GLU A 371 -2.47 23.05 37.80
CA GLU A 371 -2.47 23.45 39.21
C GLU A 371 -1.96 24.89 39.38
N VAL A 372 -0.86 25.24 38.72
CA VAL A 372 -0.34 26.63 38.74
C VAL A 372 -1.34 27.64 38.18
N VAL A 373 -2.05 27.29 37.11
CA VAL A 373 -3.09 28.15 36.52
C VAL A 373 -4.32 28.27 37.42
N ASP A 374 -4.73 27.18 38.07
CA ASP A 374 -5.93 27.13 38.90
C ASP A 374 -5.68 27.80 40.28
N ASP A 375 -4.44 27.76 40.79
CA ASP A 375 -4.03 28.35 42.08
C ASP A 375 -3.69 29.85 42.02
N ASN A 376 -3.55 30.44 40.81
CA ASN A 376 -3.14 31.83 40.64
C ASN A 376 -4.12 32.60 39.73
N ASP A 377 -4.56 33.78 40.17
CA ASP A 377 -5.38 34.68 39.36
C ASP A 377 -4.67 35.16 38.08
N GLU A 378 -3.33 35.26 38.12
CA GLU A 378 -2.47 35.55 36.97
C GLU A 378 -1.28 34.57 36.92
N VAL A 379 -1.05 33.99 35.74
CA VAL A 379 0.06 33.06 35.52
C VAL A 379 1.34 33.85 35.22
N ALA A 380 2.40 33.62 36.00
CA ALA A 380 3.67 34.29 35.77
C ALA A 380 4.31 33.84 34.45
N VAL A 381 5.08 34.74 33.82
CA VAL A 381 5.78 34.46 32.56
C VAL A 381 6.79 33.33 32.77
N GLU A 382 7.41 33.29 33.94
CA GLU A 382 8.36 32.27 34.36
C GLU A 382 7.73 30.87 34.32
N ASP A 383 6.51 30.72 34.85
CA ASP A 383 5.77 29.45 34.86
C ASP A 383 5.41 28.99 33.45
N ILE A 384 4.97 29.93 32.60
CA ILE A 384 4.68 29.67 31.17
C ILE A 384 5.95 29.19 30.45
N VAL A 385 7.09 29.86 30.70
CA VAL A 385 8.37 29.50 30.11
C VAL A 385 8.82 28.12 30.58
N GLU A 386 8.73 27.83 31.88
CA GLU A 386 9.07 26.53 32.44
C GLU A 386 8.21 25.41 31.85
N TYR A 387 6.89 25.60 31.80
CA TYR A 387 5.98 24.66 31.17
C TYR A 387 6.35 24.40 29.70
N CYS A 388 6.59 25.46 28.92
CA CYS A 388 6.98 25.33 27.52
C CYS A 388 8.32 24.59 27.36
N LEU A 389 9.30 24.86 28.21
CA LEU A 389 10.60 24.18 28.22
C LEU A 389 10.44 22.69 28.54
N ASN A 390 9.62 22.35 29.54
CA ASN A 390 9.33 20.96 29.91
C ASN A 390 8.62 20.22 28.76
N MET A 391 7.61 20.84 28.15
CA MET A 391 6.88 20.27 27.01
C MET A 391 7.76 20.06 25.78
N SER A 392 8.70 20.97 25.53
CA SER A 392 9.62 20.89 24.37
C SER A 392 10.44 19.60 24.36
N ARG A 393 10.78 19.04 25.53
CA ARG A 393 11.53 17.79 25.68
C ARG A 393 10.78 16.58 25.13
N TYR A 394 9.45 16.69 25.03
CA TYR A 394 8.58 15.63 24.53
C TYR A 394 8.15 15.85 23.09
N VAL A 395 8.64 16.87 22.37
CA VAL A 395 8.33 17.08 20.95
C VAL A 395 9.23 16.17 20.09
N SER A 396 8.66 15.55 19.06
CA SER A 396 9.43 14.65 18.20
C SER A 396 10.38 15.45 17.32
N GLU A 397 11.66 15.09 17.34
CA GLU A 397 12.70 15.67 16.47
C GLU A 397 12.68 15.15 15.03
N LYS A 398 11.68 14.31 14.67
CA LYS A 398 11.60 13.69 13.36
C LYS A 398 11.29 14.75 12.30
N LEU A 399 12.35 15.27 11.69
CA LEU A 399 12.34 15.89 10.38
C LEU A 399 12.33 14.73 9.37
N VAL A 400 11.22 14.53 8.67
CA VAL A 400 11.19 13.75 7.43
C VAL A 400 11.46 14.69 6.28
#